data_AF-A0AAW2IKP4-F1
#
_entry.id   AF-A0AAW2IKP4-F1
#
_cell.length_a   1.000
_cell.length_b   1.000
_cell.length_c   1.000
_cell.angle_alpha   90.00
_cell.angle_beta   90.00
_cell.angle_gamma   90.00
#
_symmetry.space_group_name_H-M   'P 1'
#
loop_
_entity.id
_entity.type
_entity.pdbx_description
1 polymer ?
#
loop_
_entity_poly.entity_id
_entity_poly.type
_entity_poly.pdbx_seq_one_letter_code
_entity_poly.pdbx_strand_id
1 'polypeptide(L)'
;MLERGREKQNELKSALETANAEIEDFKEEVQEWKSKAEECEKDIQAWKKKISAATSNITKHNRQIKSKETLIEQLKLRKQEILEKCELEQIQIPTVADPMDADSSSAEPVCDFSTLSRSLQQKSKPSEREKIEAEFTQKITSLISEIGRSTPNLKALDQYEAVLEKERAATKEWEAARDEQKQSNC
;
A
#
# COMPACT_ATOMS: atom_id res chain seq x y z
N MET A 1 54.04 -45.36 -79.32
CA MET A 1 52.60 -45.41 -78.95
C MET A 1 52.39 -45.94 -77.54
N LEU A 2 53.11 -47.00 -77.12
CA LEU A 2 53.00 -47.61 -75.78
C LEU A 2 53.43 -46.70 -74.62
N GLU A 3 54.52 -45.94 -74.76
CA GLU A 3 55.04 -45.08 -73.66
C GLU A 3 54.06 -43.95 -73.29
N ARG A 4 53.49 -43.28 -74.29
CA ARG A 4 52.44 -42.26 -74.12
C ARG A 4 51.17 -42.80 -73.45
N GLY A 5 50.87 -44.09 -73.64
CA GLY A 5 49.75 -44.76 -72.94
C GLY A 5 50.03 -44.97 -71.46
N ARG A 6 51.28 -45.33 -71.12
CA ARG A 6 51.76 -45.53 -69.75
C ARG A 6 51.84 -44.21 -68.97
N GLU A 7 52.36 -43.15 -69.58
CA GLU A 7 52.39 -41.81 -68.98
C GLU A 7 50.99 -41.33 -68.60
N LYS A 8 50.03 -41.41 -69.54
CA LYS A 8 48.63 -41.05 -69.28
C LYS A 8 47.99 -41.92 -68.20
N GLN A 9 48.32 -43.21 -68.15
CA GLN A 9 47.83 -44.11 -67.10
C GLN A 9 48.36 -43.71 -65.72
N ASN A 10 49.64 -43.33 -65.63
CA ASN A 10 50.24 -42.86 -64.38
C ASN A 10 49.69 -41.51 -63.93
N GLU A 11 49.48 -40.57 -64.86
CA GLU A 11 48.83 -39.28 -64.59
C GLU A 11 47.40 -39.48 -64.07
N LEU A 12 46.61 -40.34 -64.72
CA LEU A 12 45.26 -40.68 -64.27
C LEU A 12 45.27 -41.32 -62.88
N LYS A 13 46.24 -42.19 -62.60
CA LYS A 13 46.38 -42.83 -61.29
C LYS A 13 46.73 -41.81 -60.20
N SER A 14 47.67 -40.91 -60.48
CA SER A 14 48.05 -39.84 -59.55
C SER A 14 46.88 -38.87 -59.32
N ALA A 15 46.15 -38.49 -60.36
CA ALA A 15 44.95 -37.65 -60.23
C ALA A 15 43.85 -38.34 -59.41
N LEU A 16 43.67 -39.65 -59.56
CA LEU A 16 42.72 -40.43 -58.78
C LEU A 16 43.14 -40.55 -57.30
N GLU A 17 44.44 -40.69 -57.02
CA GLU A 17 44.97 -40.68 -55.66
C GLU A 17 44.76 -39.30 -54.98
N THR A 18 45.03 -38.20 -55.68
CA THR A 18 44.77 -36.85 -55.17
C THR A 18 43.28 -36.60 -54.93
N ALA A 19 42.42 -36.96 -55.88
CA ALA A 19 40.97 -36.82 -55.72
C ALA A 19 40.42 -37.66 -54.56
N ASN A 20 40.97 -38.85 -54.33
CA ASN A 20 40.58 -39.67 -53.17
C ASN A 20 41.01 -39.04 -51.84
N ALA A 21 42.19 -38.42 -51.78
CA ALA A 21 42.63 -37.70 -50.58
C ALA A 21 41.70 -36.51 -50.27
N GLU A 22 41.38 -35.70 -51.29
CA GLU A 22 40.43 -34.58 -51.15
C GLU A 22 39.04 -35.05 -50.70
N ILE A 23 38.56 -36.20 -51.20
CA ILE A 23 37.28 -36.79 -50.77
C ILE A 23 37.31 -37.17 -49.28
N GLU A 24 38.40 -37.74 -48.79
CA GLU A 24 38.51 -38.12 -47.38
C GLU A 24 38.59 -36.87 -46.48
N ASP A 25 39.35 -35.84 -46.89
CA ASP A 25 39.41 -34.55 -46.19
C ASP A 25 38.02 -33.89 -46.10
N PHE A 26 37.30 -33.79 -47.24
CA PHE A 26 35.94 -33.24 -47.24
C PHE A 26 34.98 -34.06 -46.39
N LYS A 27 35.16 -35.38 -46.30
CA LYS A 27 34.34 -36.26 -45.47
C LYS A 27 34.61 -36.01 -43.98
N GLU A 28 35.85 -35.77 -43.58
CA GLU A 28 36.19 -35.36 -42.21
C GLU A 28 35.57 -33.99 -41.87
N GLU A 29 35.69 -33.01 -42.75
CA GLU A 29 35.08 -31.69 -42.56
C GLU A 29 33.55 -31.79 -42.41
N VAL A 30 32.88 -32.59 -43.24
CA VAL A 30 31.43 -32.81 -43.14
C VAL A 30 31.04 -33.42 -41.78
N GLN A 31 31.84 -34.34 -41.23
CA GLN A 31 31.59 -34.91 -39.91
C GLN A 31 31.80 -33.88 -38.79
N GLU A 32 32.82 -33.03 -38.90
CA GLU A 32 33.06 -31.96 -37.92
C GLU A 32 31.91 -30.95 -37.93
N TRP A 33 31.50 -30.48 -39.12
CA TRP A 33 30.37 -29.55 -39.26
C TRP A 33 29.06 -30.14 -38.76
N LYS A 34 28.83 -31.43 -38.99
CA LYS A 34 27.66 -32.13 -38.45
C LYS A 34 27.68 -32.14 -36.93
N SER A 35 28.82 -32.42 -36.32
CA SER A 35 28.97 -32.44 -34.86
C SER A 35 28.72 -31.05 -34.25
N LYS A 36 29.26 -29.99 -34.86
CA LYS A 36 29.01 -28.60 -34.45
C LYS A 36 27.54 -28.20 -34.59
N ALA A 37 26.87 -28.64 -35.66
CA ALA A 37 25.45 -28.38 -35.86
C ALA A 37 24.59 -29.06 -34.78
N GLU A 38 24.92 -30.30 -34.40
CA GLU A 38 24.23 -31.02 -33.31
C GLU A 38 24.42 -30.35 -31.94
N GLU A 39 25.61 -29.79 -31.67
CA GLU A 39 25.88 -29.04 -30.44
C GLU A 39 25.09 -27.72 -30.41
N CYS A 40 25.10 -26.97 -31.52
CA CYS A 40 24.33 -25.73 -31.66
C CYS A 40 22.82 -25.99 -31.47
N GLU A 41 22.27 -27.08 -32.01
CA GLU A 41 20.87 -27.45 -31.79
C GLU A 41 20.58 -27.74 -30.31
N LYS A 42 21.47 -28.45 -29.60
CA LYS A 42 21.32 -28.69 -28.15
C LYS A 42 21.30 -27.38 -27.36
N ASP A 43 22.17 -26.44 -27.69
CA ASP A 43 22.21 -25.13 -27.05
C ASP A 43 20.95 -24.32 -27.32
N ILE A 44 20.45 -24.31 -28.56
CA ILE A 44 19.17 -23.65 -28.91
C ILE A 44 18.03 -24.21 -28.06
N GLN A 45 17.95 -25.54 -27.91
CA GLN A 45 16.91 -26.17 -27.08
C GLN A 45 17.06 -25.80 -25.60
N ALA A 46 18.30 -25.71 -25.09
CA ALA A 46 18.56 -25.29 -23.70
C ALA A 46 18.15 -23.84 -23.46
N TRP A 47 18.50 -22.92 -24.38
CA TRP A 47 18.09 -21.51 -24.32
C TRP A 47 16.58 -21.35 -24.42
N LYS A 48 15.92 -22.10 -25.30
CA LYS A 48 14.45 -22.11 -25.41
C LYS A 48 13.77 -22.49 -24.10
N LYS A 49 14.29 -23.51 -23.40
CA LYS A 49 13.80 -23.89 -22.05
C LYS A 49 14.00 -22.77 -21.04
N LYS A 50 15.18 -22.15 -21.00
CA LYS A 50 15.48 -21.00 -20.11
C LYS A 50 14.54 -19.82 -20.37
N ILE A 51 14.29 -19.48 -21.64
CA ILE A 51 13.34 -18.43 -22.04
C ILE A 51 11.94 -18.77 -21.53
N SER A 52 11.45 -19.99 -21.72
CA SER A 52 10.12 -20.39 -21.27
C SER A 52 9.95 -20.25 -19.74
N ALA A 53 10.96 -20.64 -18.97
CA ALA A 53 10.96 -20.51 -17.52
C ALA A 53 11.00 -19.04 -17.09
N ALA A 54 11.85 -18.23 -17.73
CA ALA A 54 11.93 -16.79 -17.45
C ALA A 54 10.60 -16.07 -17.75
N THR A 55 9.98 -16.36 -18.90
CA THR A 55 8.67 -15.80 -19.28
C THR A 55 7.60 -16.15 -18.24
N SER A 56 7.55 -17.41 -17.77
CA SER A 56 6.63 -17.80 -16.71
C SER A 56 6.84 -17.00 -15.42
N ASN A 57 8.09 -16.84 -14.98
CA ASN A 57 8.41 -16.03 -13.80
C ASN A 57 8.04 -14.56 -13.96
N ILE A 58 8.27 -13.97 -15.15
CA ILE A 58 7.85 -12.60 -15.46
C ILE A 58 6.33 -12.46 -15.32
N THR A 59 5.54 -13.39 -15.86
CA THR A 59 4.08 -13.34 -15.72
C THR A 59 3.62 -13.45 -14.27
N LYS A 60 4.28 -14.28 -13.46
CA LYS A 60 4.00 -14.41 -12.03
C LYS A 60 4.28 -13.10 -11.28
N HIS A 61 5.46 -12.50 -11.50
CA HIS A 61 5.81 -11.25 -10.84
C HIS A 61 4.91 -10.09 -11.30
N ASN A 62 4.54 -10.01 -12.58
CA ASN A 62 3.59 -9.01 -13.06
C ASN A 62 2.22 -9.12 -12.36
N ARG A 63 1.72 -10.34 -12.11
CA ARG A 63 0.48 -10.52 -11.32
C ARG A 63 0.64 -10.04 -9.89
N GLN A 64 1.79 -10.32 -9.26
CA GLN A 64 2.07 -9.85 -7.89
C GLN A 64 2.22 -8.33 -7.80
N ILE A 65 2.83 -7.70 -8.81
CA ILE A 65 2.95 -6.24 -8.91
C ILE A 65 1.57 -5.61 -8.97
N LYS A 66 0.72 -6.05 -9.93
CA LYS A 66 -0.66 -5.54 -10.06
C LYS A 66 -1.46 -5.69 -8.77
N SER A 67 -1.37 -6.85 -8.11
CA SER A 67 -2.04 -7.07 -6.83
C SER A 67 -1.58 -6.11 -5.73
N LYS A 68 -0.27 -5.80 -5.66
CA LYS A 68 0.28 -4.85 -4.69
C LYS A 68 -0.06 -3.40 -5.04
N GLU A 69 -0.08 -3.05 -6.33
CA GLU A 69 -0.51 -1.73 -6.80
C GLU A 69 -1.96 -1.44 -6.40
N THR A 70 -2.88 -2.39 -6.64
CA THR A 70 -4.27 -2.27 -6.18
C THR A 70 -4.36 -2.15 -4.65
N LEU A 71 -3.54 -2.89 -3.90
CA LEU A 71 -3.51 -2.76 -2.43
C LEU A 71 -3.02 -1.38 -1.98
N ILE A 72 -2.00 -0.82 -2.64
CA ILE A 72 -1.50 0.53 -2.37
C ILE A 72 -2.61 1.56 -2.63
N GLU A 73 -3.33 1.44 -3.74
CA GLU A 73 -4.43 2.34 -4.09
C GLU A 73 -5.58 2.27 -3.07
N GLN A 74 -5.98 1.06 -2.66
CA GLN A 74 -6.96 0.86 -1.59
C GLN A 74 -6.51 1.48 -0.26
N LEU A 75 -5.23 1.32 0.11
CA LEU A 75 -4.68 1.91 1.34
C LEU A 75 -4.62 3.44 1.27
N LYS A 76 -4.33 4.02 0.10
CA LYS A 76 -4.37 5.46 -0.12
C LYS A 76 -5.78 6.02 0.03
N LEU A 77 -6.77 5.40 -0.62
CA LEU A 77 -8.18 5.78 -0.47
C LEU A 77 -8.64 5.68 0.98
N ARG A 78 -8.30 4.59 1.68
CA ARG A 78 -8.62 4.43 3.10
C ARG A 78 -7.94 5.49 3.97
N LYS A 79 -6.67 5.85 3.69
CA LYS A 79 -5.97 6.93 4.40
C LYS A 79 -6.73 8.25 4.20
N GLN A 80 -7.08 8.59 2.98
CA GLN A 80 -7.81 9.81 2.66
C GLN A 80 -9.17 9.85 3.36
N GLU A 81 -9.95 8.77 3.29
CA GLU A 81 -11.24 8.66 3.98
C GLU A 81 -11.12 8.89 5.50
N ILE A 82 -10.06 8.37 6.12
CA ILE A 82 -9.80 8.59 7.55
C ILE A 82 -9.48 10.06 7.83
N LEU A 83 -8.66 10.71 7.00
CA LEU A 83 -8.33 12.13 7.17
C LEU A 83 -9.58 13.01 7.05
N GLU A 84 -10.43 12.76 6.05
CA GLU A 84 -11.69 13.47 5.84
C GLU A 84 -12.64 13.30 7.05
N LYS A 85 -12.75 12.08 7.61
CA LYS A 85 -13.53 11.84 8.84
C LYS A 85 -12.98 12.60 10.04
N CYS A 86 -11.66 12.59 10.23
CA CYS A 86 -11.04 13.34 11.31
C CYS A 86 -11.29 14.85 11.19
N GLU A 87 -11.27 15.40 9.98
CA GLU A 87 -11.61 16.80 9.72
C GLU A 87 -13.07 17.10 10.10
N LEU A 88 -14.02 16.25 9.68
CA LEU A 88 -15.44 16.39 10.01
C LEU A 88 -15.71 16.31 11.53
N GLU A 89 -15.01 15.41 12.23
CA GLU A 89 -15.12 15.23 13.68
C GLU A 89 -14.25 16.20 14.48
N GLN A 90 -13.53 17.11 13.82
CA GLN A 90 -12.58 18.07 14.41
C GLN A 90 -11.49 17.40 15.27
N ILE A 91 -11.10 16.19 14.90
CA ILE A 91 -10.01 15.44 15.52
C ILE A 91 -8.69 15.95 14.95
N GLN A 92 -7.87 16.58 15.80
CA GLN A 92 -6.55 17.05 15.40
C GLN A 92 -5.58 15.89 15.20
N ILE A 93 -5.07 15.73 13.98
CA ILE A 93 -4.05 14.74 13.66
C ILE A 93 -2.66 15.36 13.86
N PRO A 94 -1.78 14.72 14.65
CA PRO A 94 -0.39 15.14 14.78
C PRO A 94 0.29 15.16 13.41
N THR A 95 0.54 16.36 12.89
CA THR A 95 1.15 16.59 11.58
C THR A 95 2.48 17.29 11.79
N VAL A 96 3.51 16.90 11.06
CA VAL A 96 4.78 17.64 11.04
C VAL A 96 4.48 19.01 10.41
N ALA A 97 4.49 20.06 11.23
CA ALA A 97 4.30 21.43 10.77
C ALA A 97 5.58 21.88 10.05
N ASP A 98 5.65 21.68 8.74
CA ASP A 98 6.45 22.56 7.90
C ASP A 98 5.50 23.45 7.09
N PRO A 99 5.19 24.66 7.59
CA PRO A 99 4.23 25.57 6.98
C PRO A 99 4.87 26.51 5.95
N MET A 100 6.08 26.22 5.47
CA MET A 100 6.82 27.11 4.58
C MET A 100 7.07 26.48 3.20
N ASP A 101 6.00 26.13 2.49
CA ASP A 101 5.95 26.03 1.02
C ASP A 101 4.50 25.86 0.55
N ALA A 102 3.73 26.93 0.71
CA ALA A 102 2.40 27.06 0.11
C ALA A 102 2.53 27.27 -1.41
N ASP A 103 2.85 26.19 -2.13
CA ASP A 103 2.59 26.03 -3.57
C ASP A 103 2.55 24.56 -4.05
N SER A 104 2.81 23.57 -3.17
CA SER A 104 2.60 22.15 -3.52
C SER A 104 1.31 21.60 -2.90
N SER A 105 0.17 21.83 -3.56
CA SER A 105 -1.13 21.24 -3.22
C SER A 105 -1.20 19.70 -3.41
N SER A 106 -0.06 19.00 -3.40
CA SER A 106 0.06 17.56 -3.65
C SER A 106 0.94 16.79 -2.65
N ALA A 107 1.53 17.46 -1.64
CA ALA A 107 2.29 16.78 -0.61
C ALA A 107 1.35 16.36 0.53
N GLU A 108 1.03 15.06 0.60
CA GLU A 108 0.26 14.50 1.72
C GLU A 108 0.92 14.86 3.06
N PRO A 109 0.16 15.39 4.03
CA PRO A 109 0.68 15.70 5.36
C PRO A 109 1.34 14.46 5.98
N VAL A 110 2.58 14.61 6.46
CA VAL A 110 3.30 13.56 7.15
C VAL A 110 2.79 13.52 8.60
N CYS A 111 2.05 12.47 8.95
CA CYS A 111 1.58 12.25 10.32
C CYS A 111 2.74 11.84 11.22
N ASP A 112 2.90 12.52 12.37
CA ASP A 112 3.88 12.15 13.39
C ASP A 112 3.21 11.44 14.58
N PHE A 113 3.37 10.13 14.64
CA PHE A 113 2.87 9.31 15.75
C PHE A 113 3.93 9.02 16.81
N SER A 114 5.06 9.73 16.82
CA SER A 114 6.18 9.53 17.77
C SER A 114 5.75 9.65 19.23
N THR A 115 4.72 10.45 19.51
CA THR A 115 4.13 10.68 20.83
C THR A 115 3.24 9.54 21.31
N LEU A 116 2.82 8.63 20.42
CA LEU A 116 2.05 7.44 20.82
C LEU A 116 2.91 6.48 21.64
N SER A 117 2.26 5.73 22.53
CA SER A 117 2.94 4.67 23.26
C SER A 117 3.50 3.61 22.31
N ARG A 118 4.67 3.05 22.63
CA ARG A 118 5.36 2.03 21.82
C ARG A 118 4.44 0.85 21.46
N SER A 119 3.52 0.50 22.36
CA SER A 119 2.54 -0.55 22.16
C SER A 119 1.51 -0.24 21.07
N LEU A 120 1.24 1.03 20.75
CA LEU A 120 0.36 1.44 19.65
C LEU A 120 1.13 1.59 18.33
N GLN A 121 2.41 1.97 18.39
CA GLN A 121 3.27 2.13 17.20
C GLN A 121 3.66 0.79 16.54
N GLN A 122 3.89 -0.26 17.34
CA GLN A 122 4.47 -1.52 16.85
C GLN A 122 3.45 -2.57 16.38
N LYS A 123 2.14 -2.30 16.52
CA LYS A 123 1.09 -3.28 16.23
C LYS A 123 0.73 -3.32 14.75
N SER A 124 1.45 -4.17 14.02
CA SER A 124 1.24 -4.41 12.60
C SER A 124 0.19 -5.50 12.31
N LYS A 125 -0.15 -6.36 13.29
CA LYS A 125 -1.06 -7.49 13.06
C LYS A 125 -2.54 -7.08 13.12
N PRO A 126 -3.40 -7.60 12.23
CA PRO A 126 -4.84 -7.30 12.23
C PRO A 126 -5.55 -7.60 13.55
N SER A 127 -5.28 -8.74 14.18
CA SER A 127 -5.93 -9.14 15.45
C SER A 127 -5.58 -8.23 16.62
N GLU A 128 -4.34 -7.72 16.65
CA GLU A 128 -3.91 -6.77 17.67
C GLU A 128 -4.57 -5.40 17.48
N ARG A 129 -4.83 -5.01 16.22
CA ARG A 129 -5.57 -3.78 15.88
C ARG A 129 -7.04 -3.89 16.27
N GLU A 130 -7.69 -5.00 15.93
CA GLU A 130 -9.10 -5.25 16.28
C GLU A 130 -9.33 -5.24 17.80
N LYS A 131 -8.40 -5.83 18.57
CA LYS A 131 -8.47 -5.79 20.04
C LYS A 131 -8.44 -4.35 20.57
N ILE A 132 -7.54 -3.50 20.05
CA ILE A 132 -7.45 -2.10 20.45
C ILE A 132 -8.72 -1.33 20.05
N GLU A 133 -9.22 -1.58 18.85
CA GLU A 133 -10.45 -0.95 18.36
C GLU A 133 -11.64 -1.28 19.28
N ALA A 134 -11.76 -2.53 19.71
CA ALA A 134 -12.76 -2.95 20.69
C ALA A 134 -12.59 -2.24 22.05
N GLU A 135 -11.35 -2.16 22.57
CA GLU A 135 -11.04 -1.48 23.82
C GLU A 135 -11.41 0.02 23.78
N PHE A 136 -11.03 0.72 22.70
CA PHE A 136 -11.39 2.15 22.55
C PHE A 136 -12.88 2.36 22.31
N THR A 137 -13.53 1.51 21.51
CA THR A 137 -14.98 1.57 21.28
C THR A 137 -15.75 1.39 22.58
N GLN A 138 -15.34 0.45 23.43
CA GLN A 138 -15.91 0.25 24.75
C GLN A 138 -15.72 1.49 25.63
N LYS A 139 -14.51 2.07 25.64
CA LYS A 139 -14.22 3.29 26.42
C LYS A 139 -15.06 4.49 25.97
N ILE A 140 -15.19 4.69 24.65
CA ILE A 140 -16.04 5.74 24.06
C ILE A 140 -17.50 5.52 24.46
N THR A 141 -18.01 4.29 24.31
CA THR A 141 -19.40 3.96 24.67
C THR A 141 -19.69 4.18 26.15
N SER A 142 -18.72 3.85 27.03
CA SER A 142 -18.81 4.12 28.46
C SER A 142 -18.88 5.62 28.76
N LEU A 143 -18.02 6.43 28.14
CA LEU A 143 -18.02 7.88 28.32
C LEU A 143 -19.31 8.52 27.80
N ILE A 144 -19.81 8.08 26.63
CA ILE A 144 -21.11 8.53 26.10
C ILE A 144 -22.24 8.22 27.09
N SER A 145 -22.23 7.02 27.69
CA SER A 145 -23.24 6.62 28.68
C SER A 145 -23.17 7.44 29.96
N GLU A 146 -21.97 7.80 30.40
CA GLU A 146 -21.75 8.66 31.56
C GLU A 146 -22.22 10.10 31.30
N ILE A 147 -21.89 10.66 30.12
CA ILE A 147 -22.39 11.96 29.67
C ILE A 147 -23.93 11.94 29.65
N GLY A 148 -24.54 10.92 29.02
CA GLY A 148 -25.99 10.77 28.95
C GLY A 148 -26.67 10.68 30.32
N ARG A 149 -26.00 10.13 31.34
CA ARG A 149 -26.48 10.08 32.72
C ARG A 149 -26.41 11.43 33.44
N SER A 150 -25.48 12.30 33.06
CA SER A 150 -25.36 13.65 33.62
C SER A 150 -26.40 14.64 33.05
N THR A 151 -26.96 14.35 31.87
CA THR A 151 -27.93 15.22 31.19
C THR A 151 -29.24 15.45 31.96
N PRO A 152 -29.87 14.44 32.60
CA PRO A 152 -31.02 14.67 33.50
C PRO A 152 -30.69 15.57 34.69
N ASN A 153 -29.46 15.49 35.21
CA ASN A 153 -29.03 16.34 36.33
C ASN A 153 -28.94 17.81 35.92
N LEU A 154 -28.52 18.09 34.68
CA LEU A 154 -28.54 19.45 34.13
C LEU A 154 -29.96 20.01 34.03
N LYS A 155 -30.92 19.24 33.52
CA LYS A 155 -32.33 19.69 33.43
C LYS A 155 -32.94 19.98 34.80
N ALA A 156 -32.58 19.21 35.82
CA ALA A 156 -33.02 19.46 37.18
C ALA A 156 -32.41 20.76 37.74
N LEU A 157 -31.15 21.05 37.41
CA LEU A 157 -30.50 22.32 37.75
C LEU A 157 -31.22 23.52 37.12
N ASP A 158 -31.51 23.46 35.82
CA ASP A 158 -32.23 24.52 35.09
C ASP A 158 -33.62 24.77 35.70
N GLN A 159 -34.33 23.70 36.07
CA GLN A 159 -35.64 23.81 36.72
C GLN A 159 -35.55 24.43 38.12
N TYR A 160 -34.54 24.06 38.90
CA TYR A 160 -34.30 24.63 40.23
C TYR A 160 -33.96 26.12 40.16
N GLU A 161 -33.10 26.51 39.21
CA GLU A 161 -32.72 27.90 38.99
C GLU A 161 -33.93 28.76 38.59
N ALA A 162 -34.82 28.23 37.73
CA ALA A 162 -36.07 28.88 37.37
C ALA A 162 -37.05 29.07 38.56
N VAL A 163 -37.07 28.13 39.52
CA VAL A 163 -37.88 28.26 40.74
C VAL A 163 -37.28 29.31 41.67
N LEU A 164 -35.96 29.30 41.86
CA LEU A 164 -35.23 30.30 42.66
C LEU A 164 -35.44 31.72 42.12
N GLU A 165 -35.43 31.90 40.81
CA GLU A 165 -35.64 33.21 40.20
C GLU A 165 -37.07 33.71 40.42
N LYS A 166 -38.07 32.83 40.33
CA LYS A 166 -39.47 33.16 40.68
C LYS A 166 -39.62 33.52 42.15
N GLU A 167 -38.94 32.82 43.05
CA GLU A 167 -38.95 33.15 44.48
C GLU A 167 -38.31 34.52 44.75
N ARG A 168 -37.19 34.83 44.09
CA ARG A 168 -36.54 36.15 44.16
C ARG A 168 -37.42 37.26 43.59
N ALA A 169 -38.12 37.01 42.49
CA ALA A 169 -39.05 37.98 41.92
C ALA A 169 -40.23 38.22 42.86
N ALA A 170 -40.85 37.16 43.36
CA ALA A 170 -41.96 37.24 44.29
C ALA A 170 -41.56 37.97 45.59
N THR A 171 -40.41 37.64 46.19
CA THR A 171 -39.93 38.31 47.40
C THR A 171 -39.70 39.81 47.17
N LYS A 172 -39.10 40.20 46.05
CA LYS A 172 -38.97 41.63 45.68
C LYS A 172 -40.32 42.33 45.53
N GLU A 173 -41.29 41.68 44.92
CA GLU A 173 -42.66 42.22 44.79
C GLU A 173 -43.35 42.37 46.16
N TRP A 174 -43.22 41.36 47.03
CA TRP A 174 -43.74 41.41 48.40
C TRP A 174 -43.10 42.53 49.22
N GLU A 175 -41.79 42.75 49.09
CA GLU A 175 -41.11 43.83 49.78
C GLU A 175 -41.50 45.21 49.25
N ALA A 176 -41.62 45.37 47.93
CA ALA A 176 -42.11 46.61 47.32
C ALA A 176 -43.53 46.95 47.80
N ALA A 177 -44.45 45.98 47.78
CA ALA A 177 -45.82 46.15 48.27
C ALA A 177 -45.86 46.51 49.78
N ARG A 178 -44.98 45.91 50.58
CA ARG A 178 -44.86 46.21 52.01
C ARG A 178 -44.35 47.63 52.26
N ASP A 179 -43.42 48.13 51.45
CA ASP A 179 -42.87 49.47 51.60
C ASP A 179 -43.85 50.54 51.10
N GLU A 180 -44.60 50.27 50.03
CA GLU A 180 -45.73 51.12 49.59
C GLU A 180 -46.84 51.21 50.66
N GLN A 181 -47.19 50.09 51.30
CA GLN A 181 -48.18 50.08 52.38
C GLN A 181 -47.71 50.83 53.64
N LYS A 182 -46.39 50.85 53.91
CA LYS A 182 -45.83 51.66 54.99
C LYS A 182 -45.81 53.15 54.64
N GLN A 183 -45.60 53.50 53.37
CA GLN A 183 -45.66 54.89 52.89
C GLN A 183 -47.08 55.44 52.79
N SER A 184 -48.10 54.60 52.55
CA SER A 184 -49.51 55.04 52.51
C SER A 184 -50.18 55.16 53.88
N ASN A 185 -49.53 54.70 54.96
CA ASN A 185 -50.03 54.73 56.34
C ASN A 185 -49.29 55.76 57.23
N CYS A 186 -48.53 56.67 56.63
CA CYS A 186 -48.00 57.90 57.25
C CYS A 186 -48.66 59.12 56.62
#